data_AF-A0A4P5RUM7-F1
#
_entry.id   AF-A0A4P5RUM7-F1
#
_cell.length_a   1.000
_cell.length_b   1.000
_cell.length_c   1.000
_cell.angle_alpha   90.00
_cell.angle_beta   90.00
_cell.angle_gamma   90.00
#
_symmetry.space_group_name_H-M   'P 1'
#
loop_
_entity.id
_entity.type
_entity.pdbx_description
1 polymer ?
#
loop_
_entity_poly.entity_id
_entity_poly.type
_entity_poly.pdbx_seq_one_letter_code
_entity_poly.pdbx_strand_id
1 'polypeptide(L)'
;MAMAFAARYKALPVLLGISIATAVTHALSVGLGSVVGDQMPTASISIVAGVAFLGFAGWTLRGDTLSDDEAQAAQKNSRNAVVAASMAFFLAELGDKTMLATITLATDHDAFGTWSGSTLGMIAADALAILVGCHLGSRLPEKAIRYGASILFVIFGILLILHGV
;
A
#
# COMPACT_ATOMS: atom_id res chain seq x y z
N MET A 1 2.08 -4.60 7.56
CA MET A 1 1.46 -4.06 8.80
C MET A 1 0.20 -4.82 9.24
N ALA A 2 -0.72 -5.16 8.34
CA ALA A 2 -1.97 -5.87 8.68
C ALA A 2 -1.78 -7.18 9.49
N MET A 3 -0.84 -8.05 9.09
CA MET A 3 -0.52 -9.29 9.83
C MET A 3 -0.02 -9.05 11.26
N ALA A 4 0.79 -8.00 11.49
CA ALA A 4 1.34 -7.69 12.80
C ALA A 4 0.25 -7.26 13.81
N PHE A 5 -0.80 -6.59 13.33
CA PHE A 5 -1.95 -6.21 14.15
C PHE A 5 -2.96 -7.36 14.33
N ALA A 6 -3.22 -8.17 13.30
CA ALA A 6 -4.13 -9.31 13.39
C ALA A 6 -3.61 -10.45 14.29
N ALA A 7 -2.29 -10.57 14.45
CA ALA A 7 -1.70 -11.49 15.43
C ALA A 7 -1.93 -11.05 16.90
N ARG A 8 -2.34 -9.80 17.15
CA ARG A 8 -2.40 -9.18 18.49
C ARG A 8 -3.79 -8.65 18.89
N TYR A 9 -4.69 -8.42 17.94
CA TYR A 9 -6.07 -7.96 18.15
C TYR A 9 -7.06 -8.80 17.33
N LYS A 10 -8.36 -8.76 17.67
CA LYS A 10 -9.40 -9.42 16.86
C LYS A 10 -9.31 -8.91 15.41
N ALA A 11 -9.32 -9.83 14.46
CA ALA A 11 -9.11 -9.52 13.04
C ALA A 11 -10.12 -8.51 12.46
N LEU A 12 -11.38 -8.55 12.90
CA LEU A 12 -12.43 -7.67 12.37
C LEU A 12 -12.20 -6.17 12.68
N PRO A 13 -11.97 -5.76 13.95
CA PRO A 13 -11.66 -4.36 14.26
C PRO A 13 -10.41 -3.82 13.57
N VAL A 14 -9.38 -4.65 13.37
CA VAL A 14 -8.16 -4.28 12.65
C VAL A 14 -8.46 -4.05 11.17
N LEU A 15 -9.18 -4.99 10.54
CA LEU A 15 -9.59 -4.87 9.14
C LEU A 15 -10.47 -3.62 8.94
N LEU A 16 -11.42 -3.35 9.82
CA LEU A 16 -12.24 -2.13 9.79
C LEU A 16 -11.39 -0.86 9.86
N GLY A 17 -10.42 -0.82 10.76
CA GLY A 17 -9.52 0.31 10.89
C GLY A 17 -8.65 0.54 9.65
N ILE A 18 -8.13 -0.55 9.07
CA ILE A 18 -7.33 -0.50 7.84
C ILE A 18 -8.21 -0.07 6.66
N SER A 19 -9.40 -0.66 6.49
CA SER A 19 -10.33 -0.30 5.41
C SER A 19 -10.70 1.18 5.40
N ILE A 20 -10.95 1.78 6.58
CA ILE A 20 -11.22 3.22 6.69
C ILE A 20 -9.99 4.03 6.26
N ALA A 21 -8.80 3.68 6.76
CA ALA A 21 -7.57 4.36 6.40
C ALA A 21 -7.30 4.26 4.88
N THR A 22 -7.41 3.06 4.31
CA THR A 22 -7.28 2.80 2.87
C THR A 22 -8.24 3.65 2.06
N ALA A 23 -9.54 3.64 2.40
CA ALA A 23 -10.55 4.41 1.67
C ALA A 23 -10.23 5.91 1.65
N VAL A 24 -9.76 6.46 2.77
CA VAL A 24 -9.36 7.86 2.90
C VAL A 24 -8.09 8.15 2.10
N THR A 25 -7.04 7.33 2.23
CA THR A 25 -5.78 7.54 1.50
C THR A 25 -5.98 7.42 -0.01
N HIS A 26 -6.79 6.47 -0.45
CA HIS A 26 -7.11 6.29 -1.86
C HIS A 26 -7.98 7.43 -2.37
N ALA A 27 -8.92 7.95 -1.58
CA ALA A 27 -9.69 9.13 -1.95
C ALA A 27 -8.80 10.36 -2.12
N LEU A 28 -7.84 10.59 -1.21
CA LEU A 28 -6.83 11.64 -1.37
C LEU A 28 -6.00 11.42 -2.63
N SER A 29 -5.54 10.19 -2.87
CA SER A 29 -4.72 9.85 -4.04
C SER A 29 -5.46 10.12 -5.35
N VAL A 30 -6.73 9.71 -5.44
CA VAL A 30 -7.57 9.97 -6.60
C VAL A 30 -7.86 11.47 -6.76
N GLY A 31 -8.15 12.16 -5.65
CA GLY A 31 -8.35 13.62 -5.67
C GLY A 31 -7.10 14.35 -6.19
N LEU A 32 -5.92 13.98 -5.70
CA LEU A 32 -4.65 14.49 -6.21
C LEU A 32 -4.45 14.15 -7.68
N GLY A 33 -4.69 12.91 -8.10
CA GLY A 33 -4.61 12.49 -9.49
C GLY A 33 -5.53 13.30 -10.42
N SER A 34 -6.77 13.53 -10.02
CA SER A 34 -7.72 14.34 -10.80
C SER A 34 -7.27 15.80 -10.96
N VAL A 35 -6.67 16.40 -9.93
CA VAL A 35 -6.21 17.81 -9.99
C VAL A 35 -4.87 17.94 -10.70
N VAL A 36 -3.97 16.97 -10.53
CA VAL A 36 -2.63 16.96 -11.13
C VAL A 36 -2.69 16.56 -12.60
N GLY A 37 -3.58 15.63 -12.98
CA GLY A 37 -3.80 15.22 -14.36
C GLY A 37 -4.27 16.37 -15.27
N ASP A 38 -5.03 17.32 -14.72
CA ASP A 38 -5.49 18.50 -15.47
C ASP A 38 -4.37 19.53 -15.74
N GLN A 39 -3.27 19.49 -14.99
CA GLN A 39 -2.20 20.50 -15.05
C GLN A 39 -0.84 19.96 -15.51
N MET A 40 -0.63 18.65 -15.49
CA MET A 40 0.62 18.01 -15.88
C MET A 40 0.40 16.99 -17.00
N PRO A 41 1.29 16.91 -18.01
CA PRO A 41 1.18 15.88 -19.04
C PRO A 41 1.21 14.49 -18.40
N THR A 42 0.18 13.69 -18.67
CA THR A 42 0.04 12.30 -18.23
C THR A 42 1.33 11.49 -18.46
N ALA A 43 1.96 11.69 -19.61
CA ALA A 43 3.24 11.09 -19.97
C ALA A 43 4.33 11.28 -18.89
N SER A 44 4.47 12.50 -18.36
CA SER A 44 5.46 12.82 -17.33
C SER A 44 5.13 12.13 -16.00
N ILE A 45 3.85 12.06 -15.64
CA ILE A 45 3.38 11.40 -14.42
C ILE A 45 3.68 9.89 -14.51
N SER A 46 3.34 9.25 -15.62
CA SER A 46 3.58 7.82 -15.85
C SER A 46 5.07 7.48 -15.85
N ILE A 47 5.93 8.31 -16.47
CA ILE A 47 7.38 8.11 -16.43
C ILE A 47 7.92 8.23 -15.00
N VAL A 48 7.55 9.29 -14.26
CA VAL A 48 8.02 9.50 -12.87
C VAL A 48 7.56 8.37 -11.96
N ALA A 49 6.28 7.98 -12.06
CA ALA A 49 5.74 6.86 -11.31
C ALA A 49 6.45 5.56 -11.66
N GLY A 50 6.73 5.31 -12.94
CA GLY A 50 7.45 4.13 -13.38
C GLY A 50 8.88 4.06 -12.84
N VAL A 51 9.61 5.18 -12.84
CA VAL A 51 10.94 5.29 -12.20
C VAL A 51 10.86 5.04 -10.69
N ALA A 52 9.85 5.59 -10.02
CA ALA A 52 9.62 5.36 -8.60
C ALA A 52 9.38 3.86 -8.30
N PHE A 53 8.57 3.20 -9.11
CA PHE A 53 8.30 1.75 -9.03
C PHE A 53 9.58 0.92 -9.17
N LEU A 54 10.47 1.25 -10.12
CA LEU A 54 11.78 0.60 -10.25
C LEU A 54 12.67 0.84 -9.01
N GLY A 55 12.65 2.07 -8.46
CA GLY A 55 13.34 2.40 -7.21
C GLY A 55 12.84 1.55 -6.04
N PHE A 56 11.52 1.39 -5.91
CA PHE A 56 10.90 0.55 -4.89
C PHE A 56 11.20 -0.93 -5.09
N ALA A 57 11.34 -1.41 -6.32
CA ALA A 57 11.76 -2.78 -6.59
C ALA A 57 13.16 -3.06 -6.01
N GLY A 58 14.09 -2.13 -6.23
CA GLY A 58 15.45 -2.18 -5.68
C GLY A 58 15.48 -2.08 -4.15
N TRP A 59 14.73 -1.15 -3.57
CA TRP A 59 14.59 -1.03 -2.11
C TRP A 59 13.99 -2.29 -1.50
N THR A 60 12.93 -2.82 -2.10
CA THR A 60 12.26 -4.04 -1.62
C THR A 60 13.22 -5.23 -1.58
N LEU A 61 14.16 -5.34 -2.55
CA LEU A 61 15.19 -6.38 -2.54
C LEU A 61 16.26 -6.19 -1.48
N ARG A 62 16.60 -4.94 -1.14
CA ARG A 62 17.56 -4.61 -0.07
C ARG A 62 17.10 -5.21 1.26
N GLY A 63 15.79 -5.14 1.52
CA GLY A 63 15.15 -5.72 2.69
C GLY A 63 15.52 -4.98 3.97
N ASP A 64 14.55 -4.38 4.64
CA ASP A 64 14.74 -3.77 5.96
C ASP A 64 14.16 -4.69 7.03
N THR A 65 14.90 -4.91 8.11
CA THR A 65 14.46 -5.67 9.27
C THR A 65 13.93 -4.72 10.34
N LEU A 66 12.70 -4.92 10.79
CA LEU A 66 12.17 -4.23 11.97
C LEU A 66 12.95 -4.70 13.20
N SER A 67 13.53 -3.77 13.96
CA SER A 67 14.17 -4.12 15.23
C SER A 67 13.12 -4.44 16.29
N ASP A 68 13.48 -5.28 17.26
CA ASP A 68 12.59 -5.66 18.37
C ASP A 68 12.13 -4.44 19.19
N ASP A 69 12.95 -3.38 19.24
CA ASP A 69 12.66 -2.12 19.93
C ASP A 69 11.58 -1.29 19.21
N GLU A 70 11.58 -1.28 17.87
CA GLU A 70 10.53 -0.63 17.06
C GLU A 70 9.19 -1.36 17.19
N ALA A 71 9.23 -2.70 17.27
CA ALA A 71 8.06 -3.52 17.51
C ALA A 71 7.45 -3.30 18.92
N GLN A 72 8.30 -3.08 19.93
CA GLN A 72 7.87 -2.78 21.30
C GLN A 72 7.39 -1.34 21.49
N ALA A 73 7.99 -0.36 20.81
CA ALA A 73 7.55 1.05 20.87
C ALA A 73 6.12 1.23 20.34
N ALA A 74 5.75 0.52 19.28
CA ALA A 74 4.38 0.48 18.75
C ALA A 74 3.37 -0.13 19.74
N GLN A 75 3.82 -0.95 20.69
CA GLN A 75 2.99 -1.70 21.64
C GLN A 75 2.55 -0.86 22.86
N LYS A 76 3.28 0.20 23.22
CA LYS A 76 3.15 0.86 24.52
C LYS A 76 1.96 1.83 24.64
N ASN A 77 1.26 2.16 23.55
CA ASN A 77 0.23 3.21 23.53
C ASN A 77 -1.11 2.80 22.91
N SER A 78 -1.70 1.68 23.35
CA SER A 78 -2.97 1.18 22.81
C SER A 78 -4.13 1.34 23.81
N ARG A 79 -4.74 2.53 23.82
CA ARG A 79 -6.06 2.72 24.45
C ARG A 79 -7.22 2.48 23.48
N ASN A 80 -6.97 2.39 22.16
CA ASN A 80 -7.91 1.93 21.15
C ASN A 80 -7.14 1.36 19.95
N ALA A 81 -7.01 0.03 19.89
CA ALA A 81 -6.25 -0.67 18.85
C ALA A 81 -6.66 -0.32 17.41
N VAL A 82 -7.95 -0.03 17.19
CA VAL A 82 -8.49 0.39 15.90
C VAL A 82 -7.90 1.74 15.47
N VAL A 83 -7.92 2.74 16.36
CA VAL A 83 -7.41 4.09 16.06
C VAL A 83 -5.90 4.06 15.83
N ALA A 84 -5.16 3.31 16.65
CA ALA A 84 -3.71 3.18 16.50
C ALA A 84 -3.33 2.47 15.19
N ALA A 85 -4.00 1.37 14.85
CA ALA A 85 -3.76 0.65 13.59
C ALA A 85 -4.14 1.49 12.37
N SER A 86 -5.31 2.17 12.40
CA SER A 86 -5.74 3.08 11.34
C SER A 86 -4.75 4.22 11.13
N MET A 87 -4.32 4.90 12.20
CA MET A 87 -3.39 6.02 12.08
C MET A 87 -2.01 5.57 11.59
N ALA A 88 -1.50 4.44 12.09
CA ALA A 88 -0.22 3.91 11.66
C ALA A 88 -0.26 3.46 10.20
N PHE A 89 -1.34 2.80 9.76
CA PHE A 89 -1.54 2.38 8.38
C PHE A 89 -1.71 3.60 7.46
N PHE A 90 -2.53 4.57 7.87
CA PHE A 90 -2.72 5.83 7.14
C PHE A 90 -1.39 6.58 6.94
N LEU A 91 -0.60 6.75 8.01
CA LEU A 91 0.72 7.38 7.92
C LEU A 91 1.71 6.56 7.07
N ALA A 92 1.63 5.24 7.12
CA ALA A 92 2.49 4.36 6.33
C ALA A 92 2.15 4.37 4.84
N GLU A 93 0.87 4.54 4.48
CA GLU A 93 0.40 4.63 3.09
C GLU A 93 0.54 6.04 2.50
N LEU A 94 0.68 7.07 3.35
CA LEU A 94 0.91 8.44 2.92
C LEU A 94 2.27 8.59 2.22
N GLY A 95 2.25 8.78 0.90
CA GLY A 95 3.45 8.89 0.08
C GLY A 95 4.08 7.55 -0.30
N ASP A 96 3.39 6.43 -0.02
CA ASP A 96 3.84 5.10 -0.43
C ASP A 96 3.61 4.85 -1.93
N LYS A 97 4.24 3.79 -2.44
CA LYS A 97 4.09 3.26 -3.80
C LYS A 97 2.62 3.08 -4.19
N THR A 98 1.77 2.63 -3.26
CA THR A 98 0.33 2.49 -3.50
C THR A 98 -0.35 3.83 -3.83
N MET A 99 0.01 4.89 -3.10
CA MET A 99 -0.50 6.24 -3.36
C MET A 99 -0.06 6.73 -4.74
N LEU A 100 1.22 6.56 -5.10
CA LEU A 100 1.70 6.94 -6.44
C LEU A 100 1.02 6.14 -7.56
N ALA A 101 0.78 4.85 -7.35
CA ALA A 101 0.06 4.01 -8.29
C ALA A 101 -1.38 4.49 -8.51
N THR A 102 -2.06 4.83 -7.41
CA THR A 102 -3.47 5.25 -7.42
C THR A 102 -3.62 6.65 -8.01
N ILE A 103 -2.68 7.57 -7.72
CA ILE A 103 -2.60 8.89 -8.38
C ILE A 103 -2.49 8.71 -9.90
N THR A 104 -1.57 7.84 -10.35
CA THR A 104 -1.34 7.61 -11.78
C THR A 104 -2.55 6.96 -12.46
N LEU A 105 -3.17 5.97 -11.84
CA LEU A 105 -4.40 5.38 -12.39
C LEU A 105 -5.55 6.39 -12.47
N ALA A 106 -5.62 7.32 -11.51
CA ALA A 106 -6.65 8.35 -11.48
C ALA A 106 -6.46 9.45 -12.53
N THR A 107 -5.30 9.53 -13.20
CA THR A 107 -5.12 10.46 -14.33
C THR A 107 -5.71 9.90 -15.63
N ASP A 108 -5.77 8.58 -15.78
CA ASP A 108 -6.18 7.91 -17.03
C ASP A 108 -7.59 7.32 -16.98
N HIS A 109 -8.15 7.21 -15.78
CA HIS A 109 -9.43 6.55 -15.52
C HIS A 109 -10.38 7.39 -14.68
N ASP A 110 -11.67 7.05 -14.73
CA ASP A 110 -12.71 7.70 -13.93
C ASP A 110 -12.36 7.67 -12.43
N ALA A 111 -12.54 8.81 -11.76
CA ALA A 111 -12.17 8.98 -10.36
C ALA A 111 -12.92 8.01 -9.44
N PHE A 112 -14.22 7.80 -9.66
CA PHE A 112 -15.02 6.91 -8.82
C PHE A 112 -14.66 5.44 -9.08
N GLY A 113 -14.47 5.06 -10.34
CA GLY A 113 -13.98 3.73 -10.73
C GLY A 113 -12.62 3.41 -10.13
N THR A 114 -11.67 4.34 -10.20
CA THR A 114 -10.32 4.19 -9.67
C THR A 114 -10.33 4.10 -8.14
N TRP A 115 -11.08 4.97 -7.46
CA TRP A 115 -11.20 4.96 -6.01
C TRP A 115 -11.80 3.66 -5.49
N SER A 116 -12.95 3.26 -6.05
CA SER A 116 -13.66 2.06 -5.61
C SER A 116 -12.86 0.78 -5.90
N GLY A 117 -12.27 0.68 -7.10
CA GLY A 117 -11.45 -0.47 -7.49
C GLY A 117 -10.19 -0.63 -6.65
N SER A 118 -9.44 0.46 -6.45
CA SER A 118 -8.22 0.45 -5.64
C SER A 118 -8.52 0.17 -4.16
N THR A 119 -9.59 0.75 -3.61
CA THR A 119 -10.02 0.51 -2.22
C THR A 119 -10.45 -0.94 -2.01
N LEU A 120 -11.32 -1.48 -2.87
CA LEU A 120 -11.78 -2.87 -2.76
C LEU A 120 -10.64 -3.87 -2.96
N GLY A 121 -9.75 -3.61 -3.92
CA GLY A 121 -8.56 -4.42 -4.16
C GLY A 121 -7.66 -4.49 -2.93
N MET A 122 -7.39 -3.36 -2.29
CA MET A 122 -6.56 -3.31 -1.09
C MET A 122 -7.25 -3.99 0.10
N ILE A 123 -8.55 -3.73 0.34
CA ILE A 123 -9.29 -4.42 1.42
C ILE A 123 -9.26 -5.94 1.23
N ALA A 124 -9.40 -6.42 -0.01
CA ALA A 124 -9.30 -7.85 -0.32
C ALA A 124 -7.88 -8.39 -0.07
N ALA A 125 -6.84 -7.65 -0.47
CA ALA A 125 -5.45 -8.01 -0.23
C ALA A 125 -5.13 -8.07 1.28
N ASP A 126 -5.58 -7.09 2.06
CA ASP A 126 -5.41 -7.05 3.51
C ASP A 126 -6.17 -8.17 4.21
N ALA A 127 -7.41 -8.46 3.79
CA ALA A 127 -8.18 -9.57 4.30
C ALA A 127 -7.48 -10.91 4.03
N LEU A 128 -6.95 -11.09 2.81
CA LEU A 128 -6.16 -12.27 2.45
C LEU A 128 -4.87 -12.36 3.28
N ALA A 129 -4.15 -11.25 3.43
CA ALA A 129 -2.93 -11.19 4.23
C ALA A 129 -3.19 -11.55 5.70
N ILE A 130 -4.31 -11.10 6.27
CA ILE A 130 -4.75 -11.45 7.62
C ILE A 130 -5.10 -12.94 7.72
N LEU A 131 -5.88 -13.48 6.77
CA LEU A 131 -6.24 -14.91 6.74
C LEU A 131 -4.99 -15.79 6.65
N VAL A 132 -4.08 -15.45 5.73
CA VAL A 132 -2.82 -16.16 5.54
C VAL A 132 -1.95 -16.04 6.79
N GLY A 133 -1.85 -14.84 7.40
CA GLY A 133 -1.09 -14.64 8.63
C GLY A 133 -1.63 -15.43 9.82
N CYS A 134 -2.96 -15.53 9.94
CA CYS A 134 -3.62 -16.33 10.98
C CYS A 134 -3.40 -17.85 10.79
N HIS A 135 -3.33 -18.32 9.54
CA HIS A 135 -3.22 -19.76 9.24
C HIS A 135 -1.77 -20.25 9.12
N LEU A 136 -0.89 -19.47 8.49
CA LEU A 136 0.51 -19.84 8.23
C LEU A 136 1.48 -19.28 9.28
N GLY A 137 1.14 -18.22 10.01
CA GLY A 137 2.01 -17.61 11.03
C GLY A 137 3.42 -17.33 10.50
N SER A 138 4.43 -17.87 11.18
CA SER A 138 5.86 -17.73 10.83
C SER A 138 6.33 -18.63 9.67
N ARG A 139 5.46 -19.42 9.04
CA ARG A 139 5.84 -20.32 7.94
C ARG A 139 5.88 -19.65 6.57
N LEU A 140 5.63 -18.34 6.50
CA LEU A 140 5.69 -17.60 5.26
C LEU A 140 7.15 -17.40 4.82
N PRO A 141 7.53 -17.85 3.61
CA PRO A 141 8.86 -17.62 3.10
C PRO A 141 9.03 -16.14 2.73
N GLU A 142 9.55 -15.33 3.66
CA GLU A 142 9.79 -13.88 3.47
C GLU A 142 10.53 -13.57 2.17
N LYS A 143 11.51 -14.42 1.81
CA LYS A 143 12.25 -14.29 0.55
C LYS A 143 11.34 -14.38 -0.67
N ALA A 144 10.39 -15.32 -0.69
CA ALA A 144 9.48 -15.48 -1.83
C ALA A 144 8.52 -14.29 -1.96
N ILE A 145 8.00 -13.79 -0.84
CA ILE A 145 7.14 -12.60 -0.81
C ILE A 145 7.93 -11.37 -1.31
N ARG A 146 9.17 -11.20 -0.82
CA ARG A 146 10.04 -10.10 -1.22
C ARG A 146 10.37 -10.12 -2.71
N TYR A 147 10.73 -11.29 -3.25
CA TYR A 147 10.99 -11.43 -4.69
C TYR A 147 9.73 -11.22 -5.52
N GLY A 148 8.58 -11.78 -5.10
CA GLY A 148 7.31 -11.58 -5.79
C GLY A 148 6.89 -10.11 -5.86
N ALA A 149 6.97 -9.38 -4.73
CA ALA A 149 6.69 -7.96 -4.68
C ALA A 149 7.64 -7.14 -5.55
N SER A 150 8.94 -7.44 -5.50
CA SER A 150 9.94 -6.75 -6.35
C SER A 150 9.68 -6.96 -7.84
N ILE A 151 9.37 -8.19 -8.26
CA ILE A 151 9.02 -8.51 -9.66
C ILE A 151 7.80 -7.70 -10.10
N LEU A 152 6.76 -7.62 -9.24
CA LEU A 152 5.55 -6.88 -9.56
C LEU A 152 5.84 -5.37 -9.72
N PHE A 153 6.69 -4.80 -8.85
CA PHE A 153 7.14 -3.41 -9.01
C PHE A 153 7.92 -3.18 -10.29
N VAL A 154 8.78 -4.12 -10.70
CA VAL A 154 9.50 -4.01 -11.99
C VAL A 154 8.51 -4.02 -13.16
N ILE A 155 7.55 -4.95 -13.16
CA ILE A 155 6.56 -5.07 -14.23
C ILE A 155 5.75 -3.79 -14.38
N PHE A 156 5.15 -3.30 -13.29
CA PHE A 156 4.36 -2.05 -13.34
C PHE A 156 5.23 -0.84 -13.65
N GLY A 157 6.46 -0.78 -13.14
CA GLY A 157 7.41 0.29 -13.45
C GLY A 157 7.71 0.40 -14.94
N ILE A 158 7.97 -0.74 -15.59
CA ILE A 158 8.20 -0.81 -17.04
C ILE A 158 6.94 -0.43 -17.81
N LEU A 159 5.77 -0.98 -17.43
CA LEU A 159 4.50 -0.67 -18.11
C LEU A 159 4.17 0.82 -18.07
N LEU A 160 4.39 1.48 -16.94
CA LEU A 160 4.15 2.92 -16.79
C LEU A 160 5.12 3.76 -17.63
N ILE A 161 6.40 3.39 -17.67
CA ILE A 161 7.37 4.08 -18.55
C ILE A 161 6.99 3.91 -20.01
N LEU A 162 6.62 2.70 -20.44
CA LEU A 162 6.21 2.43 -21.82
C LEU A 162 4.92 3.16 -22.21
N HIS A 163 4.00 3.38 -21.26
CA HIS A 163 2.80 4.16 -21.51
C HIS A 163 3.11 5.66 -21.65
N GLY A 164 4.10 6.16 -20.91
CA GLY A 164 4.46 7.58 -20.91
C GLY A 164 5.42 8.03 -22.00
N VAL A 165 5.97 7.12 -22.82
CA VAL A 165 6.88 7.40 -23.95
C VAL A 165 6.13 7.30 -25.26
#